data_AF-A0AAV8S0E9-F1
#
_entry.id   AF-A0AAV8S0E9-F1
#
_cell.length_a   1.000
_cell.length_b   1.000
_cell.length_c   1.000
_cell.angle_alpha   90.00
_cell.angle_beta   90.00
_cell.angle_gamma   90.00
#
_symmetry.space_group_name_H-M   'P 1'
#
loop_
_entity.id
_entity.type
_entity.pdbx_description
1 polymer ?
#
loop_
_entity_poly.entity_id
_entity_poly.type
_entity_poly.pdbx_seq_one_letter_code
_entity_poly.pdbx_strand_id
1 'polypeptide(L)'
;MEPIIVTNLRKLLMMSLDCQIRLEKIELIESELGLPPDFRYRLIPMYPEFFSVRKVNGVDYLCLETWDSSLAVTAREEKLDLGHAPIRTKEIPRDGNIMGPFAFRLKFPAGFRPNKHYLEEVVKWQKMEFPSPYLSGRSVQPATPQARKRAVAILHELLSLMMEKRLTSDKLDAFHNEYQLPCKLLLCLVKNHGIFYITNKGARSTVFLKEAYDGCNLIDKCPLLKFNDSFVALIGRACLDLNNAVAA
;
A
#
# COMPACT_ATOMS: atom_id res chain seq x y z
N MET A 1 8.39 -17.71 4.74
CA MET A 1 8.61 -16.29 4.41
C MET A 1 8.89 -16.10 2.93
N GLU A 2 9.79 -16.88 2.35
CA GLU A 2 10.14 -16.79 0.93
C GLU A 2 8.94 -16.78 -0.04
N PRO A 3 7.91 -17.65 0.11
CA PRO A 3 6.75 -17.59 -0.78
C PRO A 3 5.97 -16.26 -0.71
N ILE A 4 5.93 -15.62 0.46
CA ILE A 4 5.26 -14.32 0.65
C ILE A 4 6.06 -13.22 -0.06
N ILE A 5 7.38 -13.23 0.09
CA ILE A 5 8.28 -12.25 -0.52
C ILE A 5 8.22 -12.35 -2.05
N VAL A 6 8.26 -13.56 -2.59
CA VAL A 6 8.15 -13.81 -4.04
C VAL A 6 6.80 -13.32 -4.56
N THR A 7 5.70 -13.64 -3.89
CA THR A 7 4.36 -13.14 -4.26
C THR A 7 4.28 -11.61 -4.20
N ASN A 8 4.83 -10.97 -3.16
CA ASN A 8 4.84 -9.51 -3.05
C ASN A 8 5.68 -8.86 -4.16
N LEU A 9 6.83 -9.46 -4.51
CA LEU A 9 7.67 -8.98 -5.60
C LEU A 9 6.99 -9.13 -6.96
N ARG A 10 6.27 -10.24 -7.19
CA ARG A 10 5.43 -10.43 -8.38
C ARG A 10 4.35 -9.35 -8.45
N LYS A 11 3.57 -9.15 -7.38
CA LYS A 11 2.55 -8.10 -7.28
C LYS A 11 3.13 -6.69 -7.54
N LEU A 12 4.30 -6.38 -6.97
CA LEU A 12 5.00 -5.11 -7.17
C LEU A 12 5.29 -4.84 -8.66
N LEU A 13 5.77 -5.86 -9.38
CA LEU A 13 6.03 -5.78 -10.82
C LEU A 13 4.71 -5.73 -11.62
N MET A 14 3.71 -6.54 -11.26
CA MET A 14 2.39 -6.57 -11.92
C MET A 14 1.67 -5.21 -11.89
N MET A 15 1.89 -4.39 -10.87
CA MET A 15 1.33 -3.03 -10.81
C MET A 15 2.04 -2.04 -11.74
N SER A 16 3.26 -2.33 -12.17
CA SER A 16 4.05 -1.43 -13.02
C SER A 16 3.56 -1.49 -14.48
N LEU A 17 3.59 -0.36 -15.18
CA LEU A 17 3.07 -0.25 -16.56
C LEU A 17 3.65 -1.22 -17.57
N ASP A 18 4.92 -1.59 -17.37
CA ASP A 18 5.71 -2.42 -18.28
C ASP A 18 6.06 -3.78 -17.65
N CYS A 19 5.43 -4.13 -16.51
CA CYS A 19 5.74 -5.33 -15.72
C CYS A 19 7.24 -5.45 -15.38
N GLN A 20 7.91 -4.31 -15.22
CA GLN A 20 9.33 -4.22 -14.93
C GLN A 20 9.67 -2.97 -14.13
N ILE A 21 10.68 -3.07 -13.28
CA ILE A 21 11.16 -1.98 -12.44
C ILE A 21 12.69 -2.03 -12.42
N ARG A 22 13.35 -0.85 -12.42
CA ARG A 22 14.81 -0.77 -12.25
C ARG A 22 15.21 -1.46 -10.95
N LEU A 23 16.24 -2.28 -11.01
CA LEU A 23 16.64 -3.06 -9.85
C LEU A 23 17.06 -2.16 -8.67
N GLU A 24 17.76 -1.06 -8.95
CA GLU A 24 18.14 -0.03 -7.97
C GLU A 24 16.95 0.56 -7.20
N LYS A 25 15.76 0.66 -7.83
CA LYS A 25 14.55 1.13 -7.15
C LYS A 25 13.97 0.07 -6.22
N ILE A 26 14.11 -1.22 -6.57
CA ILE A 26 13.71 -2.31 -5.69
C ILE A 26 14.66 -2.39 -4.49
N GLU A 27 15.96 -2.25 -4.74
CA GLU A 27 17.00 -2.16 -3.70
C GLU A 27 16.72 -0.99 -2.74
N LEU A 28 16.24 0.16 -3.23
CA LEU A 28 15.84 1.29 -2.39
C LEU A 28 14.76 0.95 -1.34
N ILE A 29 13.91 -0.05 -1.61
CA ILE A 29 12.83 -0.50 -0.72
C ILE A 29 13.01 -1.94 -0.23
N GLU A 30 14.20 -2.51 -0.36
CA GLU A 30 14.46 -3.93 -0.07
C GLU A 30 14.08 -4.29 1.37
N SER A 31 14.46 -3.41 2.30
CA SER A 31 14.24 -3.61 3.73
C SER A 31 12.77 -3.53 4.09
N GLU A 32 12.00 -2.69 3.39
CA GLU A 32 10.56 -2.54 3.61
C GLU A 32 9.76 -3.69 2.99
N LEU A 33 10.24 -4.28 1.89
CA LEU A 33 9.67 -5.49 1.29
C LEU A 33 10.05 -6.78 2.03
N GLY A 34 11.08 -6.74 2.88
CA GLY A 34 11.64 -7.92 3.54
C GLY A 34 12.50 -8.77 2.61
N LEU A 35 13.05 -8.18 1.55
CA LEU A 35 14.00 -8.83 0.67
C LEU A 35 15.33 -9.03 1.40
N PRO A 36 16.01 -10.17 1.21
CA PRO A 36 17.37 -10.34 1.72
C PRO A 36 18.33 -9.41 0.94
N PRO A 37 19.44 -8.93 1.56
CA PRO A 37 20.39 -8.02 0.90
C PRO A 37 21.03 -8.57 -0.37
N ASP A 38 21.05 -9.89 -0.53
CA ASP A 38 21.57 -10.62 -1.68
C ASP A 38 20.46 -11.17 -2.61
N PHE A 39 19.22 -10.65 -2.50
CA PHE A 39 18.07 -11.13 -3.28
C PHE A 39 18.35 -11.17 -4.79
N ARG A 40 19.15 -10.23 -5.29
CA ARG A 40 19.58 -10.17 -6.68
C ARG A 40 20.26 -11.45 -7.15
N TYR A 41 21.13 -12.02 -6.32
CA TYR A 41 21.99 -13.15 -6.68
C TYR A 41 21.44 -14.49 -6.18
N ARG A 42 20.54 -14.46 -5.20
CA ARG A 42 19.96 -15.68 -4.61
C ARG A 42 18.49 -15.83 -4.92
N LEU A 43 17.67 -14.84 -4.60
CA LEU A 43 16.21 -14.94 -4.79
C LEU A 43 15.85 -14.98 -6.27
N ILE A 44 16.33 -14.03 -7.07
CA ILE A 44 15.93 -13.94 -8.49
C ILE A 44 16.29 -15.22 -9.27
N PRO A 45 17.51 -15.77 -9.18
CA PRO A 45 17.86 -16.98 -9.93
C PRO A 45 17.16 -18.26 -9.45
N MET A 46 16.59 -18.28 -8.24
CA MET A 46 15.81 -19.41 -7.74
C MET A 46 14.39 -19.47 -8.32
N TYR A 47 13.89 -18.36 -8.89
CA TYR A 47 12.55 -18.25 -9.46
C TYR A 47 12.59 -17.75 -10.92
N PRO A 48 13.32 -18.42 -11.83
CA PRO A 48 13.45 -18.02 -13.23
C PRO A 48 12.12 -18.05 -14.00
N GLU A 49 11.13 -18.81 -13.53
CA GLU A 49 9.78 -18.86 -14.08
C GLU A 49 8.97 -17.57 -13.83
N PHE A 50 9.37 -16.79 -12.82
CA PHE A 50 8.71 -15.54 -12.45
C PHE A 50 9.52 -14.31 -12.83
N PHE A 51 10.85 -14.40 -12.75
CA PHE A 51 11.72 -13.22 -12.84
C PHE A 51 12.85 -13.39 -13.86
N SER A 52 13.13 -12.30 -14.57
CA SER A 52 14.37 -12.15 -15.33
C SER A 52 15.00 -10.78 -15.08
N VAL A 53 16.30 -10.68 -15.34
CA VAL A 53 17.01 -9.39 -15.32
C VAL A 53 17.38 -9.01 -16.74
N ARG A 54 16.86 -7.88 -17.21
CA ARG A 54 17.15 -7.34 -18.55
C ARG A 54 17.91 -6.02 -18.44
N LYS A 55 18.96 -5.88 -19.24
CA LYS A 55 19.78 -4.67 -19.30
C LYS A 55 19.29 -3.76 -20.43
N VAL A 56 18.87 -2.55 -20.09
CA VAL A 56 18.41 -1.53 -21.05
C VAL A 56 19.26 -0.29 -20.85
N ASN A 57 20.03 0.10 -21.87
CA ASN A 57 20.95 1.25 -21.82
C ASN A 57 21.91 1.21 -20.62
N GLY A 58 22.44 0.03 -20.30
CA GLY A 58 23.35 -0.17 -19.18
C GLY A 58 22.68 -0.30 -17.80
N VAL A 59 21.36 -0.07 -17.70
CA VAL A 59 20.60 -0.17 -16.45
C VAL A 59 19.89 -1.51 -16.38
N ASP A 60 19.99 -2.18 -15.22
CA ASP A 60 19.33 -3.45 -14.98
C ASP A 60 17.88 -3.25 -14.51
N TYR A 61 16.96 -3.98 -15.14
CA TYR A 61 15.54 -4.05 -14.80
C TYR A 61 15.21 -5.46 -14.36
N LEU A 62 14.48 -5.57 -13.25
CA LEU A 62 13.77 -6.79 -12.91
C LEU A 62 12.47 -6.82 -13.70
N CYS A 63 12.24 -7.91 -14.42
CA CYS A 63 11.07 -8.11 -15.27
C CYS A 63 10.26 -9.30 -14.75
N LEU A 64 8.93 -9.18 -14.84
CA LEU A 64 8.02 -10.30 -14.60
C LEU A 64 7.89 -11.10 -15.89
N GLU A 65 8.20 -12.39 -15.84
CA GLU A 65 8.08 -13.31 -16.99
C GLU A 65 6.66 -13.85 -17.14
N THR A 66 6.04 -14.25 -16.04
CA THR A 66 4.73 -14.89 -16.04
C THR A 66 3.70 -14.07 -15.26
N TRP A 67 2.71 -13.52 -15.96
CA TRP A 67 1.54 -12.90 -15.35
C TRP A 67 0.64 -13.96 -14.69
N ASP A 68 0.15 -13.66 -13.50
CA ASP A 68 -0.70 -14.56 -12.73
C ASP A 68 -1.95 -13.84 -12.26
N SER A 69 -3.05 -14.13 -12.94
CA SER A 69 -4.35 -13.51 -12.66
C SER A 69 -4.87 -13.85 -11.27
N SER A 70 -4.41 -14.92 -10.63
CA SER A 70 -4.81 -15.24 -9.24
C SER A 70 -4.23 -14.24 -8.24
N LEU A 71 -3.11 -13.59 -8.58
CA LEU A 71 -2.50 -12.53 -7.77
C LEU A 71 -3.09 -11.15 -8.04
N ALA A 72 -3.91 -10.98 -9.07
CA ALA A 72 -4.49 -9.70 -9.48
C ALA A 72 -5.68 -9.26 -8.59
N VAL A 73 -5.57 -9.51 -7.28
CA VAL A 73 -6.52 -9.14 -6.24
C VAL A 73 -5.80 -8.25 -5.25
N THR A 74 -6.34 -7.06 -4.97
CA THR A 74 -5.73 -6.11 -4.03
C THR A 74 -5.92 -6.54 -2.57
N ALA A 75 -5.02 -6.12 -1.68
CA ALA A 75 -5.17 -6.31 -0.23
C ALA A 75 -6.47 -5.70 0.30
N ARG A 76 -7.00 -4.68 -0.39
CA ARG A 76 -8.31 -4.09 -0.11
C ARG A 76 -9.46 -5.02 -0.48
N GLU A 77 -9.36 -5.71 -1.62
CA GLU A 77 -10.36 -6.70 -2.07
C GLU A 77 -10.33 -7.97 -1.24
N GLU A 78 -9.14 -8.45 -0.85
CA GLU A 78 -8.97 -9.63 0.02
C GLU A 78 -9.68 -9.48 1.38
N LYS A 79 -9.78 -8.24 1.89
CA LYS A 79 -10.44 -7.90 3.16
C LYS A 79 -11.93 -7.60 3.01
N LEU A 80 -12.51 -7.71 1.82
CA LEU A 80 -13.94 -7.52 1.66
C LEU A 80 -14.70 -8.75 2.16
N ASP A 81 -15.45 -8.57 3.24
CA ASP A 81 -16.48 -9.51 3.64
C ASP A 81 -17.64 -9.44 2.63
N LEU A 82 -17.57 -10.22 1.56
CA LEU A 82 -18.63 -10.35 0.53
C LEU A 82 -19.95 -10.91 1.08
N GLY A 83 -19.97 -11.38 2.34
CA GLY A 83 -21.11 -12.06 2.98
C GLY A 83 -22.18 -11.13 3.58
N HIS A 84 -21.93 -9.83 3.71
CA HIS A 84 -22.92 -8.90 4.26
C HIS A 84 -23.59 -8.11 3.13
N ALA A 85 -24.86 -8.41 2.87
CA ALA A 85 -25.70 -7.64 1.96
C ALA A 85 -25.62 -6.14 2.33
N PRO A 86 -25.52 -5.23 1.35
CA PRO A 86 -25.45 -3.81 1.64
C PRO A 86 -26.70 -3.41 2.41
N ILE A 87 -26.54 -3.00 3.68
CA ILE A 87 -27.61 -2.33 4.41
C ILE A 87 -27.90 -1.07 3.60
N ARG A 88 -29.03 -1.08 2.89
CA ARG A 88 -29.54 0.07 2.12
C ARG A 88 -30.10 1.11 3.08
N THR A 89 -29.26 1.64 3.97
CA THR A 89 -29.59 2.87 4.69
C THR A 89 -29.47 4.04 3.71
N LYS A 90 -30.56 4.78 3.54
CA LYS A 90 -30.55 6.04 2.75
C LYS A 90 -29.72 7.13 3.42
N GLU A 91 -29.39 6.96 4.71
CA GLU A 91 -28.60 7.90 5.49
C GLU A 91 -27.11 7.79 5.20
N ILE A 92 -26.45 8.94 5.13
CA ILE A 92 -25.02 9.07 4.90
C ILE A 92 -24.29 8.71 6.21
N PRO A 93 -23.41 7.69 6.21
CA PRO A 93 -22.67 7.33 7.41
C PRO A 93 -21.82 8.50 7.91
N ARG A 94 -21.86 8.75 9.22
CA ARG A 94 -21.14 9.87 9.86
C ARG A 94 -19.62 9.76 9.72
N ASP A 95 -19.12 8.55 9.56
CA ASP A 95 -17.71 8.22 9.38
C ASP A 95 -17.31 8.05 7.90
N GLY A 96 -18.25 8.22 6.97
CA GLY A 96 -18.03 8.09 5.52
C GLY A 96 -17.76 6.66 5.03
N ASN A 97 -17.82 5.64 5.89
CA ASN A 97 -17.64 4.25 5.50
C ASN A 97 -18.93 3.71 4.89
N ILE A 98 -18.84 3.09 3.71
CA ILE A 98 -19.97 2.41 3.08
C ILE A 98 -19.61 0.96 2.80
N MET A 99 -20.61 0.09 2.81
CA MET A 99 -20.46 -1.28 2.31
C MET A 99 -20.53 -1.26 0.78
N GLY A 100 -19.49 -1.75 0.12
CA GLY A 100 -19.48 -1.83 -1.33
C GLY A 100 -18.19 -2.39 -1.92
N PRO A 101 -18.27 -2.93 -3.14
CA PRO A 101 -17.13 -3.59 -3.79
C PRO A 101 -16.02 -2.63 -4.18
N PHE A 102 -16.22 -1.31 -4.08
CA PHE A 102 -15.22 -0.29 -4.48
C PHE A 102 -14.77 0.64 -3.34
N ALA A 103 -15.31 0.44 -2.14
CA ALA A 103 -15.07 1.31 -1.00
C ALA A 103 -13.78 0.95 -0.24
N PHE A 104 -12.97 1.96 0.09
CA PHE A 104 -11.85 1.84 1.03
C PHE A 104 -12.35 1.97 2.47
N ARG A 105 -11.66 1.31 3.41
CA ARG A 105 -11.88 1.52 4.83
C ARG A 105 -11.30 2.87 5.25
N LEU A 106 -12.13 3.76 5.79
CA LEU A 106 -11.73 5.08 6.25
C LEU A 106 -11.60 5.11 7.78
N LYS A 107 -10.52 5.72 8.26
CA LYS A 107 -10.26 6.02 9.68
C LYS A 107 -9.87 7.50 9.83
N PHE A 108 -10.85 8.33 10.16
CA PHE A 108 -10.60 9.75 10.45
C PHE A 108 -10.02 9.94 11.86
N PRO A 109 -9.19 10.98 12.10
CA PRO A 109 -8.63 11.24 13.42
C PRO A 109 -9.73 11.68 14.40
N ALA A 110 -9.51 11.40 15.69
CA ALA A 110 -10.40 11.86 16.76
C ALA A 110 -10.55 13.38 16.69
N GLY A 111 -11.80 13.86 16.68
CA GLY A 111 -12.12 15.29 16.58
C GLY A 111 -12.32 15.81 15.15
N PHE A 112 -12.06 15.02 14.10
CA PHE A 112 -12.48 15.40 12.74
C PHE A 112 -14.01 15.38 12.63
N ARG A 113 -14.60 16.54 12.36
CA ARG A 113 -16.05 16.72 12.22
C ARG A 113 -16.38 17.16 10.79
N PRO A 114 -16.51 16.21 9.84
CA PRO A 114 -16.85 16.55 8.48
C PRO A 114 -18.28 17.10 8.40
N ASN A 115 -18.49 18.11 7.55
CA ASN A 115 -19.83 18.59 7.25
C ASN A 115 -20.56 17.60 6.30
N LYS A 116 -21.87 17.77 6.14
CA LYS A 116 -22.70 16.90 5.29
C LYS A 116 -22.20 16.84 3.85
N HIS A 117 -21.83 17.98 3.28
CA HIS A 117 -21.34 18.08 1.90
C HIS A 117 -20.05 17.27 1.67
N TYR A 118 -19.10 17.33 2.62
CA TYR A 118 -17.89 16.53 2.57
C TYR A 118 -18.22 15.03 2.58
N LEU A 119 -19.13 14.59 3.45
CA LEU A 119 -19.54 13.18 3.53
C LEU A 119 -20.23 12.72 2.24
N GLU A 120 -21.05 13.58 1.62
CA GLU A 120 -21.68 13.31 0.31
C GLU A 120 -20.62 13.05 -0.76
N GLU A 121 -19.59 13.90 -0.85
CA GLU A 121 -18.49 13.73 -1.81
C GLU A 121 -17.64 12.49 -1.52
N VAL A 122 -17.37 12.19 -0.24
CA VAL A 122 -16.69 10.94 0.16
C VAL A 122 -17.50 9.72 -0.26
N VAL A 123 -18.80 9.67 0.04
CA VAL A 123 -19.66 8.54 -0.32
C VAL A 123 -19.76 8.39 -1.85
N LYS A 124 -19.87 9.49 -2.58
CA LYS A 124 -19.86 9.50 -4.05
C LYS A 124 -18.55 8.93 -4.58
N TRP A 125 -17.42 9.32 -4.01
CA TRP A 125 -16.10 8.80 -4.38
C TRP A 125 -15.94 7.31 -4.03
N GLN A 126 -16.43 6.86 -2.87
CA GLN A 126 -16.41 5.46 -2.47
C GLN A 126 -17.23 4.56 -3.42
N LYS A 127 -18.37 5.06 -3.92
CA LYS A 127 -19.25 4.34 -4.87
C LYS A 127 -18.70 4.28 -6.30
N MET A 128 -17.79 5.17 -6.67
CA MET A 128 -17.16 5.16 -8.00
C MET A 128 -16.50 3.81 -8.28
N GLU A 129 -16.46 3.36 -9.52
CA GLU A 129 -15.78 2.11 -9.89
C GLU A 129 -14.33 2.08 -9.38
N PHE A 130 -13.86 0.91 -8.99
CA PHE A 130 -12.50 0.72 -8.49
C PHE A 130 -11.53 0.43 -9.65
N PRO A 131 -10.66 1.37 -10.03
CA PRO A 131 -9.62 1.11 -11.02
C PRO A 131 -8.51 0.26 -10.38
N SER A 132 -8.58 -1.06 -10.60
CA SER A 132 -7.61 -2.00 -10.04
C SER A 132 -6.16 -1.64 -10.43
N PRO A 133 -5.20 -1.66 -9.48
CA PRO A 133 -3.77 -1.49 -9.74
C PRO A 133 -3.20 -2.51 -10.74
N TYR A 134 -3.80 -3.70 -10.82
CA TYR A 134 -3.38 -4.80 -11.70
C TYR A 134 -3.99 -4.74 -13.10
N LEU A 135 -4.82 -3.73 -13.38
CA LEU A 135 -5.31 -3.45 -14.72
C LEU A 135 -4.48 -2.33 -15.36
N SER A 136 -4.31 -2.41 -16.68
CA SER A 136 -3.52 -1.45 -17.45
C SER A 136 -4.02 -0.01 -17.23
N GLY A 137 -3.16 0.84 -16.68
CA GLY A 137 -3.46 2.24 -16.43
C GLY A 137 -3.41 3.14 -17.66
N ARG A 138 -2.95 2.63 -18.81
CA ARG A 138 -2.65 3.43 -20.01
C ARG A 138 -3.86 4.17 -20.59
N SER A 139 -5.05 3.62 -20.42
CA SER A 139 -6.30 4.23 -20.89
C SER A 139 -6.86 5.29 -19.93
N VAL A 140 -6.30 5.41 -18.72
CA VAL A 140 -6.82 6.31 -17.69
C VAL A 140 -6.31 7.72 -17.96
N GLN A 141 -7.24 8.62 -18.31
CA GLN A 141 -6.91 10.01 -18.61
C GLN A 141 -6.43 10.75 -17.34
N PRO A 142 -5.28 11.45 -17.41
CA PRO A 142 -4.76 12.23 -16.29
C PRO A 142 -5.77 13.26 -15.74
N ALA A 143 -5.59 13.65 -14.48
CA ALA A 143 -6.40 14.66 -13.78
C ALA A 143 -7.91 14.37 -13.60
N THR A 144 -8.42 13.24 -14.08
CA THR A 144 -9.81 12.78 -13.87
C THR A 144 -10.06 12.27 -12.44
N PRO A 145 -11.32 12.23 -11.96
CA PRO A 145 -11.67 11.58 -10.69
C PRO A 145 -11.25 10.11 -10.64
N GLN A 146 -11.35 9.39 -11.76
CA GLN A 146 -10.93 7.99 -11.89
C GLN A 146 -9.41 7.85 -11.74
N ALA A 147 -8.61 8.72 -12.39
CA ALA A 147 -7.16 8.75 -12.21
C ALA A 147 -6.75 9.00 -10.75
N ARG A 148 -7.44 9.92 -10.06
CA ARG A 148 -7.21 10.17 -8.64
C ARG A 148 -7.54 8.95 -7.78
N LYS A 149 -8.66 8.26 -8.06
CA LYS A 149 -9.02 7.02 -7.36
C LYS A 149 -8.01 5.90 -7.63
N ARG A 150 -7.49 5.79 -8.86
CA ARG A 150 -6.42 4.84 -9.22
C ARG A 150 -5.13 5.11 -8.48
N ALA A 151 -4.71 6.37 -8.38
CA ALA A 151 -3.53 6.73 -7.60
C ALA A 151 -3.67 6.28 -6.13
N VAL A 152 -4.85 6.46 -5.53
CA VAL A 152 -5.12 5.98 -4.17
C VAL A 152 -5.11 4.45 -4.09
N ALA A 153 -5.69 3.75 -5.06
CA ALA A 153 -5.68 2.29 -5.13
C ALA A 153 -4.24 1.73 -5.20
N ILE A 154 -3.40 2.32 -6.05
CA ILE A 154 -1.98 1.95 -6.17
C ILE A 154 -1.22 2.22 -4.89
N LEU A 155 -1.37 3.41 -4.30
CA LEU A 155 -0.66 3.75 -3.07
C LEU A 155 -1.10 2.86 -1.91
N HIS A 156 -2.39 2.51 -1.85
CA HIS A 156 -2.92 1.55 -0.88
C HIS A 156 -2.28 0.18 -1.08
N GLU A 157 -2.30 -0.35 -2.30
CA GLU A 157 -1.73 -1.67 -2.61
C GLU A 157 -0.21 -1.71 -2.37
N LEU A 158 0.53 -0.71 -2.86
CA LEU A 158 1.98 -0.61 -2.68
C LEU A 158 2.37 -0.61 -1.20
N LEU A 159 1.71 0.22 -0.38
CA LEU A 159 1.94 0.20 1.06
C LEU A 159 1.54 -1.14 1.67
N SER A 160 0.47 -1.78 1.19
CA SER A 160 0.05 -3.09 1.67
C SER A 160 1.07 -4.20 1.41
N LEU A 161 1.96 -4.07 0.41
CA LEU A 161 3.04 -5.02 0.15
C LEU A 161 4.23 -4.86 1.12
N MET A 162 4.40 -3.68 1.72
CA MET A 162 5.47 -3.43 2.70
C MET A 162 5.21 -4.23 3.98
N MET A 163 6.26 -4.69 4.65
CA MET A 163 6.16 -5.45 5.91
C MET A 163 5.44 -4.63 6.99
N GLU A 164 5.83 -3.38 7.16
CA GLU A 164 5.26 -2.47 8.16
C GLU A 164 4.12 -1.60 7.59
N LYS A 165 3.62 -1.86 6.39
CA LYS A 165 2.50 -1.08 5.79
C LYS A 165 2.73 0.44 5.77
N ARG A 166 4.00 0.82 5.62
CA ARG A 166 4.48 2.21 5.59
C ARG A 166 5.67 2.36 4.66
N LEU A 167 5.85 3.56 4.12
CA LEU A 167 7.01 3.91 3.30
C LEU A 167 7.26 5.42 3.38
N THR A 168 8.50 5.86 3.20
CA THR A 168 8.81 7.30 3.15
C THR A 168 8.34 7.92 1.84
N SER A 169 8.01 9.21 1.86
CA SER A 169 7.43 9.90 0.69
C SER A 169 8.39 10.00 -0.49
N ASP A 170 9.70 10.12 -0.23
CA ASP A 170 10.77 10.09 -1.23
C ASP A 170 10.90 8.72 -1.90
N LYS A 171 10.82 7.64 -1.11
CA LYS A 171 10.79 6.27 -1.64
C LYS A 171 9.53 6.01 -2.46
N LEU A 172 8.36 6.51 -2.06
CA LEU A 172 7.14 6.43 -2.88
C LEU A 172 7.30 7.19 -4.21
N ASP A 173 7.83 8.40 -4.17
CA ASP A 173 8.01 9.24 -5.37
C ASP A 173 9.03 8.65 -6.35
N ALA A 174 9.99 7.85 -5.86
CA ALA A 174 10.92 7.11 -6.73
C ALA A 174 10.21 6.19 -7.75
N PHE A 175 8.98 5.73 -7.47
CA PHE A 175 8.18 4.90 -8.37
C PHE A 175 7.14 5.69 -9.19
N HIS A 176 7.29 7.01 -9.27
CA HIS A 176 6.34 7.89 -9.94
C HIS A 176 6.00 7.43 -11.37
N ASN A 177 7.01 7.11 -12.17
CA ASN A 177 6.85 6.75 -13.57
C ASN A 177 6.26 5.35 -13.74
N GLU A 178 6.74 4.38 -12.96
CA GLU A 178 6.33 2.97 -13.03
C GLU A 178 4.83 2.81 -12.73
N TYR A 179 4.29 3.64 -11.84
CA TYR A 179 2.91 3.56 -11.38
C TYR A 179 2.00 4.71 -11.81
N GLN A 180 2.51 5.69 -12.58
CA GLN A 180 1.80 6.91 -12.98
C GLN A 180 1.24 7.68 -11.77
N LEU A 181 2.07 7.88 -10.76
CA LEU A 181 1.68 8.65 -9.58
C LEU A 181 1.44 10.12 -9.93
N PRO A 182 0.60 10.85 -9.18
CA PRO A 182 0.37 12.27 -9.45
C PRO A 182 1.60 13.12 -9.09
N CYS A 183 1.92 14.14 -9.90
CA CYS A 183 3.05 15.07 -9.64
C CYS A 183 2.96 15.74 -8.27
N LYS A 184 1.74 15.93 -7.73
CA LYS A 184 1.50 16.44 -6.38
C LYS A 184 1.17 15.29 -5.43
N LEU A 185 2.10 14.35 -5.26
CA LEU A 185 1.92 13.13 -4.46
C LEU A 185 1.51 13.43 -3.01
N LEU A 186 2.21 14.35 -2.33
CA LEU A 186 1.88 14.75 -0.96
C LEU A 186 0.46 15.33 -0.86
N LEU A 187 0.04 16.14 -1.84
CA LEU A 187 -1.33 16.67 -1.88
C LEU A 187 -2.36 15.54 -2.05
N CYS A 188 -2.06 14.53 -2.87
CA CYS A 188 -2.90 13.34 -3.00
C CYS A 188 -3.07 12.63 -1.66
N LEU A 189 -1.96 12.39 -0.94
CA LEU A 189 -1.97 11.72 0.35
C LEU A 189 -2.75 12.52 1.41
N VAL A 190 -2.52 13.83 1.49
CA VAL A 190 -3.22 14.73 2.44
C VAL A 190 -4.73 14.78 2.14
N LYS A 191 -5.13 14.84 0.87
CA LYS A 191 -6.56 14.81 0.49
C LYS A 191 -7.25 13.50 0.88
N ASN A 192 -6.49 12.41 0.93
CA ASN A 192 -6.98 11.07 1.29
C ASN A 192 -6.58 10.68 2.72
N HIS A 193 -6.60 11.65 3.65
CA HIS A 193 -6.23 11.45 5.04
C HIS A 193 -7.15 10.48 5.82
N GLY A 194 -8.26 10.02 5.25
CA GLY A 194 -9.05 8.92 5.81
C GLY A 194 -8.35 7.56 5.65
N ILE A 195 -7.48 7.42 4.65
CA ILE A 195 -6.78 6.17 4.28
C ILE A 195 -5.32 6.24 4.71
N PHE A 196 -4.67 7.38 4.46
CA PHE A 196 -3.25 7.58 4.74
C PHE A 196 -3.04 8.43 5.98
N TYR A 197 -2.03 8.10 6.75
CA TYR A 197 -1.47 8.95 7.79
C TYR A 197 -0.07 9.38 7.37
N ILE A 198 0.26 10.66 7.55
CA ILE A 198 1.56 11.21 7.19
C ILE A 198 2.19 11.76 8.47
N THR A 199 3.39 11.29 8.80
CA THR A 199 4.19 11.87 9.87
C THR A 199 5.06 12.99 9.31
N ASN A 200 5.16 14.09 10.04
CA ASN A 200 6.07 15.19 9.75
C ASN A 200 7.19 15.22 10.79
N LYS A 201 7.84 14.07 11.03
CA LYS A 201 9.00 13.99 11.94
C LYS A 201 10.30 14.23 11.15
N GLY A 202 10.88 15.41 11.32
CA GLY A 202 12.16 15.77 10.70
C GLY A 202 12.05 16.12 9.20
N ALA A 203 13.09 15.82 8.43
CA ALA A 203 13.21 16.21 7.01
C ALA A 203 12.46 15.29 6.03
N ARG A 204 12.00 14.09 6.46
CA ARG A 204 11.35 13.10 5.59
C ARG A 204 9.99 12.70 6.15
N SER A 205 8.95 12.83 5.33
CA SER A 205 7.60 12.38 5.70
C SER A 205 7.47 10.87 5.52
N THR A 206 6.94 10.16 6.52
CA THR A 206 6.60 8.73 6.38
C THR A 206 5.09 8.58 6.26
N VAL A 207 4.67 7.81 5.25
CA VAL A 207 3.27 7.54 4.92
C VAL A 207 2.90 6.16 5.44
N PHE A 208 1.78 6.08 6.16
CA PHE A 208 1.27 4.86 6.77
C PHE A 208 -0.13 4.55 6.23
N LEU A 209 -0.42 3.26 6.03
CA LEU A 209 -1.76 2.79 5.71
C LEU A 209 -2.59 2.65 7.00
N LYS A 210 -3.54 3.57 7.26
CA LYS A 210 -4.25 3.65 8.55
C LYS A 210 -5.02 2.39 8.92
N GLU A 211 -5.61 1.71 7.94
CA GLU A 211 -6.38 0.49 8.21
C GLU A 211 -5.53 -0.64 8.79
N ALA A 212 -4.21 -0.62 8.56
CA ALA A 212 -3.29 -1.64 9.04
C ALA A 212 -2.85 -1.45 10.50
N TYR A 213 -3.24 -0.34 11.12
CA TYR A 213 -2.81 0.02 12.47
C TYR A 213 -3.99 0.16 13.44
N ASP A 214 -3.73 -0.22 14.68
CA ASP A 214 -4.53 0.11 15.85
C ASP A 214 -3.64 0.89 16.84
N GLY A 215 -3.88 2.20 16.96
CA GLY A 215 -2.96 3.12 17.61
C GLY A 215 -1.57 3.07 16.97
N CYS A 216 -0.55 2.70 17.76
CA CYS A 216 0.83 2.54 17.30
C CYS A 216 1.14 1.11 16.83
N ASN A 217 0.21 0.17 16.97
CA ASN A 217 0.45 -1.26 16.75
C ASN A 217 0.00 -1.69 15.36
N LEU A 218 0.90 -2.38 14.65
CA LEU A 218 0.57 -3.01 13.36
C LEU A 218 -0.30 -4.25 13.62
N ILE A 219 -1.49 -4.29 13.00
CA ILE A 219 -2.51 -5.32 13.24
C ILE A 219 -2.05 -6.68 12.73
N ASP A 220 -1.56 -6.73 11.49
CA ASP A 220 -1.07 -7.96 10.87
C ASP A 220 0.44 -7.88 10.64
N LYS A 221 1.19 -8.57 11.51
CA LYS A 221 2.65 -8.66 11.44
C LYS A 221 3.07 -9.89 10.65
N CYS A 222 3.93 -9.71 9.66
CA CYS A 222 4.58 -10.82 8.98
C CYS A 222 5.48 -11.60 9.97
N PRO A 223 5.78 -12.88 9.70
CA PRO A 223 6.64 -13.69 10.56
C PRO A 223 7.99 -13.06 10.93
N LEU A 224 8.62 -12.28 10.03
CA LEU A 224 9.87 -11.58 10.33
C LEU A 224 9.69 -10.52 11.43
N LEU A 225 8.63 -9.71 11.36
CA LEU A 225 8.34 -8.72 12.39
C LEU A 225 8.00 -9.38 13.74
N LYS A 226 7.25 -10.49 13.73
CA LYS A 226 6.94 -11.28 14.94
C LYS A 226 8.21 -11.83 15.60
N PHE A 227 9.12 -12.36 14.80
CA PHE A 227 10.42 -12.82 15.28
C PHE A 227 11.25 -11.68 15.88
N ASN A 228 11.31 -10.54 15.18
CA ASN A 228 12.02 -9.35 15.67
C ASN A 228 11.44 -8.85 17.00
N ASP A 229 10.11 -8.78 17.14
CA ASP A 229 9.47 -8.40 18.40
C ASP A 229 9.86 -9.34 19.54
N SER A 230 9.87 -10.65 19.26
CA SER A 230 10.25 -11.68 20.24
C SER A 230 11.73 -11.56 20.64
N PHE A 231 12.61 -11.30 19.67
CA PHE A 231 14.03 -11.06 19.91
C PHE A 231 14.27 -9.79 20.73
N VAL A 232 13.59 -8.70 20.38
CA VAL A 232 13.65 -7.41 21.10
C VAL A 232 13.18 -7.56 22.56
N ALA A 233 12.11 -8.33 22.78
CA ALA A 233 11.63 -8.65 24.12
C ALA A 233 12.65 -9.44 24.96
N LEU A 234 13.35 -10.41 24.35
CA LEU A 234 14.39 -11.21 25.03
C LEU A 234 15.60 -10.36 25.47
N ILE A 235 15.97 -9.32 24.71
CA ILE A 235 17.09 -8.42 25.05
C ILE A 235 16.70 -7.30 26.01
N GLY A 236 15.51 -7.36 26.62
CA GLY A 236 15.06 -6.42 27.66
C GLY A 236 14.71 -5.02 27.16
N ARG A 237 14.65 -4.81 25.83
CA ARG A 237 14.07 -3.58 25.28
C ARG A 237 12.56 -3.82 25.18
N ALA A 238 11.79 -3.28 26.10
CA ALA A 238 10.33 -3.33 25.98
C ALA A 238 9.92 -2.75 24.62
N CYS A 239 9.11 -3.51 23.88
CA CYS A 239 8.37 -2.95 22.76
C CYS A 239 7.63 -1.72 23.30
N LEU A 240 7.81 -0.54 22.72
CA LEU A 240 7.16 0.68 23.17
C LEU A 240 5.66 0.60 22.84
N ASP A 241 4.92 -0.23 23.57
CA ASP A 241 3.49 -0.12 23.73
C ASP A 241 3.23 1.17 24.52
N LEU A 242 3.26 2.30 23.80
CA LEU A 242 3.00 3.62 24.37
C LEU A 242 1.57 3.76 24.93
N ASN A 243 0.72 2.75 24.74
CA ASN A 243 -0.61 2.67 25.32
C ASN A 243 -0.59 2.53 26.85
N ASN A 244 0.51 2.05 27.45
CA ASN A 244 0.64 1.95 28.91
C ASN A 244 1.22 3.21 29.57
N ALA A 245 1.61 4.23 28.80
CA ALA A 245 2.17 5.48 29.35
C ALA A 245 1.09 6.53 29.70
N VAL A 246 -0.19 6.24 29.52
CA VAL A 246 -1.31 7.15 29.83
C VAL A 246 -2.12 6.70 31.06
N ALA A 247 -1.68 5.65 31.76
CA ALA A 247 -2.36 5.09 32.92
C ALA A 247 -1.53 5.13 34.22
N ALA A 248 -0.61 6.10 34.35
CA ALA A 248 0.12 6.37 35.60
C ALA A 248 0.05 7.86 35.95
#